data_AF-A0A843HTP0-F1
#
_entry.id   AF-A0A843HTP0-F1
#
_cell.length_a   1.000
_cell.length_b   1.000
_cell.length_c   1.000
_cell.angle_alpha   90.00
_cell.angle_beta   90.00
_cell.angle_gamma   90.00
#
_symmetry.space_group_name_H-M   'P 1'
#
loop_
_entity.id
_entity.type
_entity.pdbx_description
1 polymer ?
#
loop_
_entity_poly.entity_id
_entity_poly.type
_entity_poly.pdbx_seq_one_letter_code
_entity_poly.pdbx_strand_id
1 'polypeptide(L)'
;MSERKDDTQKIITVDNNCGFSEYHGLKLMEHSYLNNEWTDLIAVFIYKNKCRMAHVGDYAYEYPQYVLAYNENVAKVALKVDDMCYDAGGKILNFNYRGKFLVNWTKETYVSFDEYMKKGFSDWSKEVYTCPFTLLTALGNGRGGGDYYNDYPNCKRVGDWAWDVISIEDDAPDGFKQDDVYFTEWFNKEREIKDLEIRIQRQKEYMQEQKIADDFYYMNGRHSQDVQYLHQLESLLKKYKGED
;
A
#
# COMPACT_ATOMS: atom_id res chain seq x y z
N MET A 1 -38.06 -15.96 -4.20
CA MET A 1 -37.53 -14.76 -3.51
C MET A 1 -36.92 -15.25 -2.21
N SER A 2 -35.60 -15.42 -2.15
CA SER A 2 -34.91 -15.73 -0.89
C SER A 2 -34.49 -14.43 -0.24
N GLU A 3 -35.02 -14.17 0.95
CA GLU A 3 -34.60 -13.10 1.84
C GLU A 3 -33.08 -13.18 2.06
N ARG A 4 -32.34 -12.17 1.59
CA ARG A 4 -30.94 -12.00 1.96
C ARG A 4 -30.93 -11.53 3.41
N LYS A 5 -30.42 -12.39 4.28
CA LYS A 5 -30.10 -12.08 5.66
C LYS A 5 -29.24 -10.82 5.70
N ASP A 6 -29.72 -9.90 6.51
CA ASP A 6 -29.07 -8.74 7.10
C ASP A 6 -27.54 -8.86 7.14
N ASP A 7 -26.87 -8.14 6.25
CA ASP A 7 -25.41 -7.97 6.24
C ASP A 7 -25.20 -6.48 6.46
N THR A 8 -25.36 -6.02 7.71
CA THR A 8 -24.98 -4.67 8.15
C THR A 8 -23.45 -4.55 8.08
N GLN A 9 -22.90 -4.61 6.87
CA GLN A 9 -21.49 -4.40 6.61
C GLN A 9 -21.15 -2.99 7.08
N LYS A 10 -20.33 -2.89 8.13
CA LYS A 10 -19.85 -1.60 8.63
C LYS A 10 -19.13 -0.89 7.48
N ILE A 11 -19.59 0.29 7.16
CA ILE A 11 -18.91 1.18 6.22
C ILE A 11 -18.02 2.08 7.06
N ILE A 12 -16.75 2.19 6.71
CA ILE A 12 -15.85 3.17 7.31
C ILE A 12 -15.54 4.20 6.23
N THR A 13 -16.02 5.42 6.45
CA THR A 13 -15.56 6.61 5.73
C THR A 13 -14.76 7.44 6.71
N VAL A 14 -13.45 7.51 6.50
CA VAL A 14 -12.61 8.43 7.25
C VAL A 14 -12.80 9.80 6.59
N ASP A 15 -13.54 10.68 7.26
CA ASP A 15 -13.69 12.09 6.88
C ASP A 15 -12.62 12.88 7.64
N ASN A 16 -11.71 13.53 6.92
CA ASN A 16 -10.56 14.20 7.53
C ASN A 16 -10.92 15.55 8.19
N ASN A 17 -12.18 15.99 8.12
CA ASN A 17 -12.65 17.22 8.76
C ASN A 17 -13.10 17.00 10.22
N CYS A 18 -12.32 16.22 10.98
CA CYS A 18 -12.61 15.87 12.37
C CYS A 18 -12.14 16.98 13.33
N GLY A 19 -12.98 17.34 14.29
CA GLY A 19 -12.88 18.54 15.13
C GLY A 19 -11.84 18.49 16.25
N PHE A 20 -10.64 17.97 15.98
CA PHE A 20 -9.52 18.07 16.92
C PHE A 20 -9.09 19.53 17.10
N SER A 21 -8.75 19.90 18.34
CA SER A 21 -8.15 21.20 18.66
C SER A 21 -6.72 21.35 18.16
N GLU A 22 -6.12 20.27 17.66
CA GLU A 22 -4.78 20.22 17.07
C GLU A 22 -4.87 19.65 15.64
N TYR A 23 -4.10 20.24 14.72
CA TYR A 23 -4.12 19.89 13.30
C TYR A 23 -3.46 18.52 13.07
N HIS A 24 -4.23 17.51 12.62
CA HIS A 24 -3.72 16.15 12.36
C HIS A 24 -3.49 15.84 10.87
N GLY A 25 -3.50 16.86 10.02
CA GLY A 25 -3.26 16.73 8.59
C GLY A 25 -4.53 16.33 7.81
N LEU A 26 -4.97 17.22 6.94
CA LEU A 26 -6.19 17.04 6.14
C LEU A 26 -5.92 16.27 4.82
N LYS A 27 -4.65 16.23 4.40
CA LYS A 27 -4.24 15.74 3.07
C LYS A 27 -3.84 14.26 3.11
N LEU A 28 -4.05 13.56 1.99
CA LEU A 28 -3.85 12.11 1.84
C LEU A 28 -2.56 11.59 2.49
N MET A 29 -1.42 12.22 2.21
CA MET A 29 -0.14 11.75 2.73
C MET A 29 0.08 12.07 4.20
N GLU A 30 -0.52 13.14 4.74
CA GLU A 30 -0.32 13.56 6.14
C GLU A 30 -0.80 12.49 7.15
N HIS A 31 -1.68 11.56 6.73
CA HIS A 31 -2.21 10.45 7.54
C HIS A 31 -1.93 9.05 6.94
N SER A 32 -1.09 8.95 5.91
CA SER A 32 -0.84 7.68 5.21
C SER A 32 0.49 7.03 5.62
N TYR A 33 0.74 6.93 6.93
CA TYR A 33 1.95 6.28 7.47
C TYR A 33 1.62 5.23 8.53
N LEU A 34 2.29 4.09 8.48
CA LEU A 34 2.23 3.10 9.57
C LEU A 34 2.75 3.71 10.87
N ASN A 35 2.18 3.28 12.00
CA ASN A 35 2.47 3.79 13.35
C ASN A 35 2.06 5.27 13.56
N ASN A 36 1.32 5.86 12.62
CA ASN A 36 0.58 7.08 12.88
C ASN A 36 -0.67 6.72 13.71
N GLU A 37 -0.98 7.50 14.74
CA GLU A 37 -2.06 7.22 15.69
C GLU A 37 -3.43 7.04 15.01
N TRP A 38 -3.69 7.82 13.94
CA TRP A 38 -4.91 7.70 13.15
C TRP A 38 -4.96 6.40 12.34
N THR A 39 -3.85 6.09 11.67
CA THR A 39 -3.73 4.87 10.89
C THR A 39 -3.86 3.64 11.79
N ASP A 40 -3.22 3.65 12.97
CA ASP A 40 -3.23 2.54 13.91
C ASP A 40 -4.62 2.32 14.52
N LEU A 41 -5.36 3.39 14.77
CA LEU A 41 -6.75 3.29 15.18
C LEU A 41 -7.59 2.61 14.10
N ILE A 42 -7.46 3.03 12.84
CA ILE A 42 -8.15 2.37 11.72
C ILE A 42 -7.74 0.90 11.64
N ALA A 43 -6.44 0.60 11.77
CA ALA A 43 -5.94 -0.77 11.76
C ALA A 43 -6.56 -1.63 12.85
N VAL A 44 -6.69 -1.12 14.09
CA VAL A 44 -7.37 -1.80 15.20
C VAL A 44 -8.83 -2.11 14.84
N PHE A 45 -9.53 -1.19 14.18
CA PHE A 45 -10.93 -1.38 13.82
C PHE A 45 -11.14 -2.38 12.68
N ILE A 46 -10.23 -2.45 11.72
CA ILE A 46 -10.34 -3.39 10.58
C ILE A 46 -9.65 -4.73 10.84
N TYR A 47 -8.93 -4.86 11.96
CA TYR A 47 -8.29 -6.11 12.36
C TYR A 47 -9.34 -7.17 12.73
N LYS A 48 -9.33 -8.30 12.00
CA LYS A 48 -10.29 -9.41 12.08
C LYS A 48 -11.75 -8.98 11.94
N ASN A 49 -11.98 -7.82 11.34
CA ASN A 49 -13.30 -7.22 11.23
C ASN A 49 -13.49 -6.72 9.79
N LYS A 50 -14.19 -7.52 8.98
CA LYS A 50 -14.46 -7.21 7.58
C LYS A 50 -15.36 -5.98 7.50
N CYS A 51 -14.88 -4.96 6.79
CA CYS A 51 -15.62 -3.73 6.58
C CYS A 51 -15.50 -3.28 5.14
N ARG A 52 -16.51 -2.56 4.67
CA ARG A 52 -16.40 -1.81 3.43
C ARG A 52 -15.71 -0.49 3.73
N MET A 53 -14.59 -0.20 3.08
CA MET A 53 -13.77 0.96 3.44
C MET A 53 -13.55 1.91 2.27
N ALA A 54 -13.65 3.21 2.54
CA ALA A 54 -13.18 4.27 1.68
C ALA A 54 -12.51 5.35 2.53
N HIS A 55 -11.30 5.75 2.16
CA HIS A 55 -10.58 6.85 2.81
C HIS A 55 -10.91 8.15 2.07
N VAL A 56 -11.74 9.01 2.65
CA VAL A 56 -12.34 10.14 1.91
C VAL A 56 -11.54 11.41 2.21
N GLY A 57 -10.62 11.74 1.31
CA GLY A 57 -9.75 12.89 1.48
C GLY A 57 -10.38 14.22 1.05
N ASP A 58 -9.67 15.30 1.36
CA ASP A 58 -9.89 16.60 0.74
C ASP A 58 -9.91 16.42 -0.79
N TYR A 59 -10.85 17.07 -1.48
CA TYR A 59 -11.08 16.93 -2.92
C TYR A 59 -11.79 15.66 -3.41
N ALA A 60 -12.30 14.81 -2.52
CA ALA A 60 -13.08 13.66 -2.95
C ALA A 60 -14.40 14.03 -3.67
N TYR A 61 -14.90 15.27 -3.52
CA TYR A 61 -16.22 15.72 -4.02
C TYR A 61 -16.46 15.60 -5.54
N GLU A 62 -15.42 15.52 -6.37
CA GLU A 62 -15.60 15.32 -7.82
C GLU A 62 -15.60 13.83 -8.23
N TYR A 63 -15.38 12.91 -7.30
CA TYR A 63 -15.49 11.48 -7.56
C TYR A 63 -16.95 11.07 -7.42
N PRO A 64 -17.57 10.39 -8.40
CA PRO A 64 -18.97 9.96 -8.30
C PRO A 64 -19.26 9.13 -7.03
N GLN A 65 -18.26 8.40 -6.55
CA GLN A 65 -18.33 7.59 -5.33
C GLN A 65 -18.39 8.43 -4.04
N TYR A 66 -18.04 9.72 -4.09
CA TYR A 66 -18.21 10.64 -2.96
C TYR A 66 -19.66 10.77 -2.51
N VAL A 67 -20.59 10.77 -3.46
CA VAL A 67 -22.04 10.81 -3.15
C VAL A 67 -22.46 9.60 -2.30
N LEU A 68 -21.76 8.47 -2.42
CA LEU A 68 -22.00 7.30 -1.57
C LEU A 68 -21.51 7.53 -0.14
N ALA A 69 -20.36 8.20 0.05
CA ALA A 69 -19.83 8.52 1.38
C ALA A 69 -20.76 9.44 2.18
N TYR A 70 -21.40 10.40 1.50
CA TYR A 70 -22.30 11.38 2.11
C TYR A 70 -23.80 11.04 1.92
N ASN A 71 -24.11 9.84 1.46
CA ASN A 71 -25.48 9.33 1.48
C ASN A 71 -25.93 9.21 2.93
N GLU A 72 -27.11 9.74 3.30
CA GLU A 72 -27.58 9.74 4.70
C GLU A 72 -27.58 8.36 5.37
N ASN A 73 -27.78 7.28 4.62
CA ASN A 73 -27.76 5.92 5.18
C ASN A 73 -26.33 5.43 5.43
N VAL A 74 -25.36 5.88 4.63
CA VAL A 74 -23.94 5.58 4.81
C VAL A 74 -23.35 6.48 5.90
N ALA A 75 -23.64 7.78 5.88
CA ALA A 75 -23.21 8.73 6.89
C ALA A 75 -23.72 8.38 8.31
N LYS A 76 -24.86 7.68 8.43
CA LYS A 76 -25.40 7.17 9.71
C LYS A 76 -24.65 5.96 10.28
N VAL A 77 -23.92 5.20 9.45
CA VAL A 77 -23.19 3.98 9.85
C VAL A 77 -21.68 4.10 9.68
N ALA A 78 -21.24 5.16 9.00
CA ALA A 78 -19.86 5.55 8.86
C ALA A 78 -19.27 5.86 10.24
N LEU A 79 -18.35 5.02 10.70
CA LEU A 79 -17.54 5.34 11.86
C LEU A 79 -16.63 6.51 11.50
N LYS A 80 -16.84 7.65 12.16
CA LYS A 80 -15.86 8.73 12.14
C LYS A 80 -14.72 8.35 13.07
N VAL A 81 -13.51 8.78 12.74
CA VAL A 81 -12.36 8.51 13.60
C VAL A 81 -12.54 9.13 14.99
N ASP A 82 -13.29 10.24 15.11
CA ASP A 82 -13.68 10.79 16.41
C ASP A 82 -14.43 9.78 17.29
N ASP A 83 -15.38 9.04 16.70
CA ASP A 83 -16.13 7.99 17.40
C ASP A 83 -15.19 6.83 17.78
N MET A 84 -14.26 6.49 16.89
CA MET A 84 -13.26 5.44 17.11
C MET A 84 -12.28 5.79 18.24
N CYS A 85 -11.81 7.04 18.30
CA CYS A 85 -10.94 7.56 19.35
C CYS A 85 -11.65 7.55 20.72
N TYR A 86 -12.93 7.95 20.73
CA TYR A 86 -13.76 7.89 21.93
C TYR A 86 -13.93 6.44 22.43
N ASP A 87 -14.25 5.52 21.52
CA ASP A 87 -14.37 4.08 21.83
C ASP A 87 -13.04 3.46 22.31
N ALA A 88 -11.91 3.95 21.80
CA ALA A 88 -10.57 3.56 22.26
C ALA A 88 -10.19 4.11 23.65
N GLY A 89 -11.02 4.98 24.23
CA GLY A 89 -10.80 5.58 25.54
C GLY A 89 -9.63 6.55 25.58
N GLY A 90 -9.31 7.21 24.46
CA GLY A 90 -8.24 8.21 24.36
C GLY A 90 -6.81 7.65 24.51
N LYS A 91 -6.60 6.35 24.30
CA LYS A 91 -5.27 5.73 24.35
C LYS A 91 -4.58 5.85 23.00
N ILE A 92 -3.29 6.20 23.01
CA ILE A 92 -2.39 6.02 21.87
C ILE A 92 -2.36 4.52 21.56
N LEU A 93 -2.77 4.16 20.35
CA LEU A 93 -2.75 2.78 19.87
C LEU A 93 -1.46 2.59 19.08
N ASN A 94 -0.74 1.51 19.38
CA ASN A 94 0.39 1.05 18.58
C ASN A 94 0.00 -0.32 18.00
N PHE A 95 -0.45 -0.32 16.76
CA PHE A 95 -0.88 -1.54 16.10
C PHE A 95 0.33 -2.29 15.55
N ASN A 96 0.53 -3.53 15.98
CA ASN A 96 1.63 -4.34 15.46
C ASN A 96 1.27 -4.92 14.07
N TYR A 97 1.81 -4.33 13.00
CA TYR A 97 1.61 -4.80 11.62
C TYR A 97 2.42 -6.05 11.25
N ARG A 98 3.46 -6.41 12.01
CA ARG A 98 4.37 -7.50 11.63
C ARG A 98 3.67 -8.85 11.63
N GLY A 99 3.93 -9.66 10.61
CA GLY A 99 3.30 -10.96 10.41
C GLY A 99 1.81 -10.89 10.05
N LYS A 100 1.28 -9.70 9.71
CA LYS A 100 -0.13 -9.52 9.34
C LYS A 100 -0.32 -9.33 7.84
N PHE A 101 -1.57 -9.48 7.42
CA PHE A 101 -1.98 -9.39 6.03
C PHE A 101 -3.15 -8.41 5.91
N LEU A 102 -3.01 -7.43 5.02
CA LEU A 102 -4.14 -6.62 4.59
C LEU A 102 -4.87 -7.40 3.49
N VAL A 103 -6.12 -7.79 3.75
CA VAL A 103 -6.91 -8.66 2.88
C VAL A 103 -8.00 -7.86 2.19
N ASN A 104 -8.13 -8.04 0.88
CA ASN A 104 -9.27 -7.58 0.09
C ASN A 104 -10.16 -8.78 -0.28
N TRP A 105 -11.30 -8.88 0.40
CA TRP A 105 -12.28 -9.95 0.22
C TRP A 105 -13.11 -9.80 -1.06
N THR A 106 -13.18 -8.59 -1.61
CA THR A 106 -13.92 -8.35 -2.86
C THR A 106 -13.11 -8.81 -4.06
N LYS A 107 -11.79 -8.62 -4.03
CA LYS A 107 -10.89 -8.98 -5.14
C LYS A 107 -10.17 -10.31 -4.95
N GLU A 108 -10.33 -10.96 -3.80
CA GLU A 108 -9.62 -12.18 -3.41
C GLU A 108 -8.09 -12.01 -3.48
N THR A 109 -7.62 -10.85 -3.02
CA THR A 109 -6.19 -10.51 -2.97
C THR A 109 -5.75 -10.10 -1.57
N TYR A 110 -4.45 -10.14 -1.30
CA TYR A 110 -3.90 -9.63 -0.04
C TYR A 110 -2.53 -8.96 -0.23
N VAL A 111 -2.17 -8.08 0.70
CA VAL A 111 -0.83 -7.50 0.84
C VAL A 111 -0.25 -8.00 2.16
N SER A 112 0.94 -8.60 2.11
CA SER A 112 1.71 -8.92 3.32
C SER A 112 2.38 -7.65 3.84
N PHE A 113 2.13 -7.28 5.10
CA PHE A 113 2.81 -6.11 5.69
C PHE A 113 4.32 -6.31 5.80
N ASP A 114 4.78 -7.54 6.04
CA ASP A 114 6.22 -7.83 6.11
C ASP A 114 6.91 -7.66 4.75
N GLU A 115 6.30 -8.13 3.65
CA GLU A 115 6.85 -7.90 2.30
C GLU A 115 6.73 -6.43 1.88
N TYR A 116 5.64 -5.76 2.26
CA TYR A 116 5.44 -4.34 2.00
C TYR A 116 6.53 -3.49 2.67
N MET A 117 6.81 -3.73 3.96
CA MET A 117 7.81 -2.99 4.74
C MET A 117 9.24 -3.21 4.23
N LYS A 118 9.53 -4.26 3.44
CA LYS A 118 10.83 -4.38 2.76
C LYS A 118 11.01 -3.38 1.62
N LYS A 119 9.92 -2.81 1.09
CA LYS A 119 9.90 -1.95 -0.12
C LYS A 119 9.47 -0.51 0.15
N GLY A 120 8.62 -0.28 1.15
CA GLY A 120 7.92 1.00 1.36
C GLY A 120 8.51 1.95 2.40
N PHE A 121 9.85 2.08 2.53
CA PHE A 121 10.46 2.99 3.53
C PHE A 121 10.46 4.46 3.08
N SER A 122 10.41 5.38 4.05
CA SER A 122 10.68 6.81 3.90
C SER A 122 11.99 7.21 4.61
N ASP A 123 12.74 8.16 4.04
CA ASP A 123 14.17 8.38 4.36
C ASP A 123 14.42 9.09 5.72
N TRP A 124 13.40 9.67 6.36
CA TRP A 124 13.60 10.46 7.59
C TRP A 124 14.05 9.63 8.80
N SER A 125 13.81 8.32 8.81
CA SER A 125 14.32 7.42 9.86
C SER A 125 14.60 5.98 9.41
N LYS A 126 14.38 5.61 8.14
CA LYS A 126 14.31 4.22 7.65
C LYS A 126 13.24 3.34 8.35
N GLU A 127 12.44 3.92 9.24
CA GLU A 127 11.44 3.23 10.05
C GLU A 127 10.02 3.79 9.87
N VAL A 128 9.87 4.81 9.01
CA VAL A 128 8.57 5.34 8.61
C VAL A 128 8.18 4.67 7.29
N TYR A 129 7.02 4.05 7.29
CA TYR A 129 6.46 3.35 6.13
C TYR A 129 5.16 4.01 5.76
N THR A 130 4.90 4.16 4.46
CA THR A 130 3.55 4.55 4.03
C THR A 130 2.56 3.45 4.37
N CYS A 131 1.29 3.80 4.63
CA CYS A 131 0.26 2.82 4.91
C CYS A 131 -0.44 2.35 3.62
N PRO A 132 -0.41 1.04 3.29
CA PRO A 132 -1.03 0.55 2.06
C PRO A 132 -2.55 0.75 2.04
N PHE A 133 -3.26 0.52 3.16
CA PHE A 133 -4.72 0.56 3.13
C PHE A 133 -5.27 1.98 3.02
N THR A 134 -4.60 2.99 3.57
CA THR A 134 -5.06 4.39 3.41
C THR A 134 -4.97 4.82 1.95
N LEU A 135 -3.89 4.47 1.25
CA LEU A 135 -3.68 4.78 -0.16
C LEU A 135 -4.53 3.91 -1.10
N LEU A 136 -4.62 2.60 -0.86
CA LEU A 136 -5.44 1.69 -1.69
C LEU A 136 -6.93 2.01 -1.58
N THR A 137 -7.41 2.47 -0.42
CA THR A 137 -8.84 2.79 -0.22
C THR A 137 -9.17 4.27 -0.43
N ALA A 138 -8.19 5.10 -0.83
CA ALA A 138 -8.38 6.53 -1.03
C ALA A 138 -9.43 6.87 -2.10
N LEU A 139 -10.33 7.80 -1.77
CA LEU A 139 -11.14 8.54 -2.73
C LEU A 139 -10.49 9.91 -2.91
N GLY A 140 -9.76 10.09 -4.00
CA GLY A 140 -9.03 11.32 -4.28
C GLY A 140 -7.52 11.14 -4.29
N ASN A 141 -6.88 11.71 -5.31
CA ASN A 141 -5.44 11.93 -5.41
C ASN A 141 -5.16 12.93 -6.56
N GLY A 142 -4.07 13.70 -6.49
CA GLY A 142 -3.58 14.55 -7.59
C GLY A 142 -4.20 15.95 -7.71
N ARG A 143 -4.73 16.52 -6.64
CA ARG A 143 -5.37 17.85 -6.55
C ARG A 143 -4.73 18.82 -5.54
N GLY A 144 -3.74 18.40 -4.75
CA GLY A 144 -3.13 19.23 -3.72
C GLY A 144 -1.71 18.83 -3.32
N GLY A 145 -1.07 19.69 -2.52
CA GLY A 145 0.35 19.53 -2.16
C GLY A 145 0.68 18.33 -1.25
N GLY A 146 -0.33 17.68 -0.64
CA GLY A 146 -0.14 16.50 0.22
C GLY A 146 -0.71 15.21 -0.37
N ASP A 147 -0.75 15.13 -1.70
CA ASP A 147 -1.14 13.93 -2.43
C ASP A 147 0.02 12.97 -2.62
N TYR A 148 -0.29 11.73 -2.99
CA TYR A 148 0.70 10.78 -3.43
C TYR A 148 1.07 11.05 -4.88
N TYR A 149 2.30 11.49 -5.14
CA TYR A 149 2.67 12.07 -6.43
C TYR A 149 2.65 11.05 -7.58
N ASN A 150 2.36 11.55 -8.78
CA ASN A 150 2.14 10.75 -9.99
C ASN A 150 3.40 10.04 -10.52
N ASP A 151 4.57 10.39 -10.04
CA ASP A 151 5.85 9.76 -10.37
C ASP A 151 6.31 8.75 -9.30
N TYR A 152 5.61 8.65 -8.18
CA TYR A 152 5.89 7.65 -7.15
C TYR A 152 5.40 6.24 -7.54
N PRO A 153 5.97 5.17 -6.95
CA PRO A 153 5.66 3.80 -7.35
C PRO A 153 4.20 3.50 -7.07
N ASN A 154 3.56 2.79 -7.99
CA ASN A 154 2.16 2.41 -7.88
C ASN A 154 1.19 3.58 -7.68
N CYS A 155 1.54 4.82 -8.06
CA CYS A 155 0.65 5.99 -7.96
C CYS A 155 -0.72 5.77 -8.63
N LYS A 156 -0.78 5.00 -9.72
CA LYS A 156 -2.02 4.64 -10.42
C LYS A 156 -2.91 3.66 -9.66
N ARG A 157 -2.38 3.02 -8.60
CA ARG A 157 -3.10 2.08 -7.74
C ARG A 157 -3.79 2.77 -6.56
N VAL A 158 -3.58 4.08 -6.38
CA VAL A 158 -4.25 4.85 -5.31
C VAL A 158 -5.76 4.82 -5.56
N GLY A 159 -6.51 4.37 -4.56
CA GLY A 159 -7.97 4.20 -4.63
C GLY A 159 -8.46 2.91 -5.31
N ASP A 160 -7.58 2.01 -5.72
CA ASP A 160 -7.97 0.76 -6.39
C ASP A 160 -8.89 -0.15 -5.57
N TRP A 161 -8.82 -0.02 -4.25
CA TRP A 161 -9.61 -0.78 -3.27
C TRP A 161 -10.65 0.09 -2.57
N ALA A 162 -10.89 1.32 -3.06
CA ALA A 162 -11.93 2.17 -2.50
C ALA A 162 -13.30 1.49 -2.66
N TRP A 163 -14.05 1.41 -1.55
CA TRP A 163 -15.33 0.71 -1.41
C TRP A 163 -15.29 -0.81 -1.49
N ASP A 164 -14.11 -1.42 -1.47
CA ASP A 164 -14.01 -2.87 -1.32
C ASP A 164 -14.20 -3.30 0.13
N VAL A 165 -14.51 -4.59 0.31
CA VAL A 165 -14.55 -5.23 1.63
C VAL A 165 -13.13 -5.67 2.00
N ILE A 166 -12.58 -5.08 3.06
CA ILE A 166 -11.22 -5.35 3.52
C ILE A 166 -11.18 -5.68 5.03
N SER A 167 -10.08 -6.29 5.46
CA SER A 167 -9.70 -6.44 6.87
C SER A 167 -8.19 -6.63 7.01
N ILE A 168 -7.67 -6.53 8.23
CA ILE A 168 -6.32 -7.02 8.56
C ILE A 168 -6.46 -8.38 9.25
N GLU A 169 -5.72 -9.38 8.78
CA GLU A 169 -5.76 -10.76 9.28
C GLU A 169 -4.38 -11.21 9.78
N ASP A 170 -4.37 -12.26 10.60
CA ASP A 170 -3.12 -12.91 11.05
C ASP A 170 -2.53 -13.86 10.00
N ASP A 171 -3.35 -14.34 9.07
CA ASP A 171 -2.96 -15.30 8.04
C ASP A 171 -3.45 -14.85 6.66
N ALA A 172 -2.71 -15.20 5.62
CA ALA A 172 -3.17 -15.07 4.25
C ALA A 172 -4.33 -16.06 3.99
N PRO A 173 -5.49 -15.61 3.49
CA PRO A 173 -6.60 -16.53 3.21
C PRO A 173 -6.25 -17.53 2.09
N ASP A 174 -6.69 -18.77 2.26
CA ASP A 174 -6.51 -19.82 1.27
C ASP A 174 -7.08 -19.42 -0.10
N GLY A 175 -6.30 -19.62 -1.16
CA GLY A 175 -6.70 -19.33 -2.54
C GLY A 175 -6.61 -17.87 -2.94
N PHE A 176 -6.31 -16.93 -2.02
CA PHE A 176 -6.15 -15.52 -2.37
C PHE A 176 -4.79 -15.26 -3.01
N LYS A 177 -4.74 -14.30 -3.93
CA LYS A 177 -3.50 -13.92 -4.61
C LYS A 177 -2.79 -12.79 -3.87
N GLN A 178 -1.48 -12.94 -3.64
CA GLN A 178 -0.67 -11.83 -3.14
C GLN A 178 -0.58 -10.70 -4.18
N ASP A 179 -0.86 -9.48 -3.75
CA ASP A 179 -0.66 -8.24 -4.50
C ASP A 179 0.67 -7.62 -4.07
N ASP A 180 1.58 -7.42 -5.04
CA ASP A 180 2.94 -6.91 -4.80
C ASP A 180 3.00 -5.37 -4.84
N VAL A 181 1.92 -4.72 -4.40
CA VAL A 181 1.82 -3.27 -4.35
C VAL A 181 2.67 -2.70 -3.21
N TYR A 182 3.33 -1.59 -3.48
CA TYR A 182 4.06 -0.82 -2.48
C TYR A 182 3.97 0.68 -2.79
N PHE A 183 3.91 1.51 -1.75
CA PHE A 183 3.95 2.96 -1.90
C PHE A 183 5.18 3.53 -1.18
N THR A 184 5.81 4.56 -1.73
CA THR A 184 6.90 5.30 -1.10
C THR A 184 7.03 6.69 -1.73
N GLU A 185 7.19 7.72 -0.89
CA GLU A 185 7.45 9.09 -1.34
C GLU A 185 8.89 9.31 -1.82
N TRP A 186 9.74 8.27 -1.75
CA TRP A 186 11.16 8.39 -2.03
C TRP A 186 11.59 7.54 -3.23
N PHE A 187 10.70 7.39 -4.21
CA PHE A 187 11.13 6.98 -5.55
C PHE A 187 11.87 8.12 -6.23
N ASN A 188 13.17 8.17 -5.94
CA ASN A 188 14.07 8.90 -6.81
C ASN A 188 14.40 7.97 -7.98
N LYS A 189 13.73 8.22 -9.12
CA LYS A 189 13.96 7.52 -10.38
C LYS A 189 15.46 7.44 -10.73
N GLU A 190 16.23 8.49 -10.47
CA GLU A 190 17.67 8.52 -10.70
C GLU A 190 18.43 7.60 -9.73
N ARG A 191 17.98 7.51 -8.46
CA ARG A 191 18.54 6.58 -7.48
C ARG A 191 18.25 5.13 -7.85
N GLU A 192 17.04 4.81 -8.27
CA GLU A 192 16.68 3.45 -8.73
C GLU A 192 17.43 3.06 -10.00
N ILE A 193 17.57 3.98 -10.96
CA ILE A 193 18.44 3.79 -12.13
C ILE A 193 19.87 3.48 -11.67
N LYS A 194 20.41 4.27 -10.73
CA LYS A 194 21.77 4.09 -10.21
C LYS A 194 21.95 2.78 -9.46
N ASP A 195 20.98 2.37 -8.63
CA ASP A 195 21.01 1.12 -7.87
C ASP A 195 20.90 -0.09 -8.82
N LEU A 196 20.07 0.00 -9.87
CA LEU A 196 19.99 -1.02 -10.92
C LEU A 196 21.30 -1.11 -11.72
N GLU A 197 21.90 0.03 -12.07
CA GLU A 197 23.22 0.07 -12.73
C GLU A 197 24.29 -0.62 -11.88
N ILE A 198 24.32 -0.35 -10.58
CA ILE A 198 25.24 -1.02 -9.63
C ILE A 198 24.99 -2.51 -9.55
N ARG A 199 23.72 -2.95 -9.47
CA ARG A 199 23.36 -4.39 -9.41
C ARG A 199 23.73 -5.13 -10.70
N ILE A 200 23.48 -4.51 -11.85
CA ILE A 200 23.88 -5.03 -13.16
C ILE A 200 25.40 -5.16 -13.22
N GLN A 201 26.14 -4.13 -12.79
CA GLN A 201 27.59 -4.14 -12.78
C GLN A 201 28.13 -5.26 -11.88
N ARG A 202 27.64 -5.38 -10.65
CA ARG A 202 28.03 -6.45 -9.72
C ARG A 202 27.69 -7.84 -10.24
N GLN A 203 26.53 -8.01 -10.87
CA GLN A 203 26.15 -9.30 -11.45
C GLN A 203 27.08 -9.66 -12.62
N LYS A 204 27.47 -8.69 -13.45
CA LYS A 204 28.45 -8.88 -14.52
C LYS A 204 29.83 -9.25 -13.96
N GLU A 205 30.27 -8.57 -12.91
CA GLU A 205 31.52 -8.88 -12.19
C GLU A 205 31.49 -10.28 -11.59
N TYR A 206 30.45 -10.64 -10.84
CA TYR A 206 30.24 -11.99 -10.31
C TYR A 206 30.30 -13.04 -11.43
N MET A 207 29.58 -12.82 -12.53
CA MET A 207 29.59 -13.74 -13.67
C MET A 207 30.96 -13.79 -14.38
N GLN A 208 31.77 -12.73 -14.34
CA GLN A 208 33.15 -12.72 -14.85
C GLN A 208 34.12 -13.45 -13.90
N GLU A 209 33.95 -13.29 -12.60
CA GLU A 209 34.72 -14.00 -11.56
C GLU A 209 34.42 -15.50 -11.59
N GLN A 210 33.14 -15.88 -11.73
CA GLN A 210 32.75 -17.27 -12.00
C GLN A 210 33.35 -17.75 -13.33
N LYS A 211 33.51 -16.89 -14.34
CA LYS A 211 34.21 -17.21 -15.60
C LYS A 211 35.74 -17.30 -15.52
N ILE A 212 36.37 -16.96 -14.39
CA ILE A 212 37.76 -17.36 -14.10
C ILE A 212 37.79 -18.74 -13.39
N ALA A 213 36.67 -19.21 -12.86
CA ALA A 213 36.46 -20.59 -12.43
C ALA A 213 35.82 -21.51 -13.51
N ASP A 214 35.14 -20.95 -14.52
CA ASP A 214 34.32 -21.65 -15.52
C ASP A 214 34.96 -21.85 -16.90
N ASP A 215 36.28 -21.65 -17.07
CA ASP A 215 36.99 -22.24 -18.22
C ASP A 215 36.85 -23.79 -18.24
N PHE A 216 36.28 -24.39 -17.18
CA PHE A 216 35.92 -25.80 -17.07
C PHE A 216 34.46 -26.17 -17.41
N TYR A 217 33.51 -25.22 -17.47
CA TYR A 217 32.04 -25.54 -17.48
C TYR A 217 31.30 -25.26 -18.80
N TYR A 218 31.96 -24.68 -19.80
CA TYR A 218 31.36 -24.29 -21.09
C TYR A 218 30.95 -25.44 -22.05
N MET A 219 30.81 -26.67 -21.55
CA MET A 219 30.45 -27.82 -22.38
C MET A 219 28.95 -28.15 -22.41
N ASN A 220 28.07 -27.59 -21.57
CA ASN A 220 26.68 -28.09 -21.48
C ASN A 220 25.59 -27.02 -21.28
N GLY A 221 25.29 -26.25 -22.34
CA GLY A 221 23.92 -26.00 -22.84
C GLY A 221 22.77 -25.52 -21.93
N ARG A 222 22.99 -25.02 -20.71
CA ARG A 222 21.92 -24.42 -19.88
C ARG A 222 22.18 -22.93 -19.68
N HIS A 223 21.23 -22.08 -20.07
CA HIS A 223 21.19 -20.69 -19.62
C HIS A 223 21.08 -20.69 -18.08
N SER A 224 22.15 -20.30 -17.40
CA SER A 224 22.17 -20.27 -15.93
C SER A 224 21.16 -19.26 -15.39
N GLN A 225 20.66 -19.50 -14.18
CA GLN A 225 19.74 -18.59 -13.48
C GLN A 225 20.31 -17.16 -13.38
N ASP A 226 21.64 -17.02 -13.31
CA ASP A 226 22.34 -15.74 -13.32
C ASP A 226 22.15 -14.93 -14.62
N VAL A 227 22.13 -15.60 -15.78
CA VAL A 227 21.86 -14.96 -17.07
C VAL A 227 20.41 -14.45 -17.12
N GLN A 228 19.46 -15.25 -16.61
CA GLN A 228 18.05 -14.85 -16.55
C GLN A 228 17.86 -13.66 -15.60
N TYR A 229 18.52 -13.69 -14.43
CA TYR A 229 18.48 -12.60 -13.47
C TYR A 229 19.09 -11.31 -14.04
N LEU A 230 20.23 -11.39 -14.73
CA LEU A 230 20.83 -10.24 -15.40
C LEU A 230 19.88 -9.61 -16.43
N HIS A 231 19.23 -10.44 -17.26
CA HIS A 231 18.25 -9.95 -18.24
C HIS A 231 17.05 -9.27 -17.59
N GLN A 232 16.56 -9.77 -16.45
CA GLN A 232 15.49 -9.14 -15.69
C GLN A 232 15.90 -7.74 -15.19
N LEU A 233 17.13 -7.60 -14.66
CA LEU A 233 17.65 -6.31 -14.21
C LEU A 233 17.79 -5.32 -15.38
N GLU A 234 18.33 -5.75 -16.52
CA GLU A 234 18.52 -4.89 -17.70
C GLU A 234 17.17 -4.46 -18.31
N SER A 235 16.17 -5.35 -18.34
CA SER A 235 14.82 -5.00 -18.78
C SER A 235 14.17 -3.98 -17.85
N LEU A 236 14.36 -4.12 -16.54
CA LEU A 236 13.82 -3.19 -15.56
C LEU A 236 14.51 -1.81 -15.68
N LEU A 237 15.82 -1.77 -15.91
CA LEU A 237 16.57 -0.54 -16.14
C LEU A 237 16.07 0.22 -17.37
N LYS A 238 15.84 -0.47 -18.50
CA LYS A 238 15.29 0.15 -19.73
C LYS A 238 13.93 0.79 -19.50
N LYS A 239 13.04 0.06 -18.83
CA LYS A 239 11.72 0.56 -18.42
C LYS A 239 11.84 1.83 -17.59
N TYR A 240 12.78 1.88 -16.64
CA TYR A 240 13.01 3.08 -15.84
C TYR A 240 13.65 4.22 -16.63
N LYS A 241 14.52 3.95 -17.62
CA LYS A 241 15.07 5.01 -18.50
C LYS A 241 14.06 5.53 -19.54
N GLY A 242 12.95 4.81 -19.77
CA GLY A 242 11.97 5.14 -20.81
C GLY A 242 12.47 4.78 -22.21
N GLU A 243 13.29 3.72 -22.31
CA GLU A 243 13.93 3.23 -23.54
C GLU A 243 13.16 2.06 -24.18
N ASP A 244 11.86 1.91 -23.84
CA ASP A 244 10.97 0.86 -24.38
C ASP A 244 10.34 1.26 -25.72
#